data_AF-A0A2G6KNM8-F1
#
_entry.id   AF-A0A2G6KNM8-F1
#
_cell.length_a   1.000
_cell.length_b   1.000
_cell.length_c   1.000
_cell.angle_alpha   90.00
_cell.angle_beta   90.00
_cell.angle_gamma   90.00
#
_symmetry.space_group_name_H-M   'P 1'
#
loop_
_entity.id
_entity.type
_entity.pdbx_description
1 polymer ?
#
loop_
_entity_poly.entity_id
_entity_poly.type
_entity_poly.pdbx_seq_one_letter_code
_entity_poly.pdbx_strand_id
1 'polypeptide(L)'
;MAQAATIGTRAFSTSEKTMKRIMDQQAPENTDTAAFPKRAAQEDMPIRDWSIESAELIYEGFYSIERLKLRHRKFDGSMSRVFERERLRRGNVSAVILHDPERDAVALVEQFRHGAIHQDIGPWLLEVVAGMIESGEAADAVARREALEEAGVTVRDIHRVQHYLASPAS
;
A
#
# COMPACT_ATOMS: atom_id res chain seq x y z
N MET A 1 12.08 18.57 34.24
CA MET A 1 11.80 17.23 34.80
C MET A 1 10.88 16.51 33.82
N ALA A 2 11.37 15.44 33.20
CA ALA A 2 10.64 14.68 32.19
C ALA A 2 9.59 13.77 32.85
N GLN A 3 8.38 13.75 32.32
CA GLN A 3 7.32 12.85 32.74
C GLN A 3 7.25 11.72 31.72
N ALA A 4 7.64 10.51 32.14
CA ALA A 4 7.58 9.31 31.33
C ALA A 4 6.11 8.88 31.16
N ALA A 5 5.65 8.77 29.92
CA ALA A 5 4.34 8.21 29.60
C ALA A 5 4.46 6.67 29.56
N THR A 6 3.74 6.02 30.47
CA THR A 6 3.63 4.55 30.54
C THR A 6 2.83 4.04 29.35
N ILE A 7 3.45 3.21 28.51
CA ILE A 7 2.81 2.48 27.41
C ILE A 7 1.81 1.48 28.02
N GLY A 8 0.53 1.65 27.73
CA GLY A 8 -0.51 0.68 28.06
C GLY A 8 -0.50 -0.48 27.06
N THR A 9 0.37 -1.46 27.27
CA THR A 9 0.42 -2.67 26.44
C THR A 9 -0.76 -3.59 26.81
N ARG A 10 -1.81 -3.64 25.98
CA ARG A 10 -2.69 -4.82 25.95
C ARG A 10 -2.10 -5.84 24.98
N ALA A 11 -1.26 -6.72 25.51
CA ALA A 11 -0.84 -7.91 24.80
C ALA A 11 -2.05 -8.86 24.67
N PHE A 12 -2.63 -8.98 23.49
CA PHE A 12 -3.56 -10.06 23.21
C PHE A 12 -2.75 -11.32 22.88
N SER A 13 -2.71 -12.24 23.85
CA SER A 13 -2.22 -13.61 23.67
C SER A 13 -3.16 -14.34 22.71
N THR A 14 -2.76 -14.46 21.44
CA THR A 14 -3.42 -15.35 20.49
C THR A 14 -2.98 -16.78 20.81
N SER A 15 -3.92 -17.73 20.88
CA SER A 15 -3.62 -19.13 21.25
C SER A 15 -2.49 -19.72 20.39
N GLU A 16 -1.61 -20.52 21.00
CA GLU A 16 -0.45 -21.20 20.35
C GLU A 16 -0.81 -21.88 19.02
N LYS A 17 -2.05 -22.37 18.88
CA LYS A 17 -2.53 -23.03 17.64
C LYS A 17 -2.71 -22.08 16.46
N THR A 18 -3.02 -20.81 16.69
CA THR A 18 -3.18 -19.79 15.64
C THR A 18 -1.82 -19.25 15.20
N MET A 19 -0.89 -19.04 16.14
CA MET A 19 0.49 -18.65 15.84
C MET A 19 1.24 -19.73 15.04
N LYS A 20 1.12 -21.01 15.42
CA LYS A 20 1.83 -22.08 14.73
C LYS A 20 1.44 -22.22 13.24
N ARG A 21 0.19 -21.89 12.90
CA ARG A 21 -0.29 -21.95 11.50
C ARG A 21 0.26 -20.82 10.62
N ILE A 22 0.63 -19.69 11.23
CA ILE A 22 1.25 -18.54 10.54
C ILE A 22 2.79 -18.72 10.50
N MET A 23 3.39 -19.34 11.51
CA MET A 23 4.84 -19.53 11.60
C MET A 23 5.38 -20.78 10.88
N ASP A 24 4.55 -21.79 10.59
CA ASP A 24 4.96 -23.00 9.84
C ASP A 24 5.08 -22.75 8.31
N GLN A 25 4.73 -21.56 7.81
CA GLN A 25 5.12 -21.12 6.47
C GLN A 25 6.48 -20.44 6.55
N GLN A 26 7.55 -21.24 6.57
CA GLN A 26 8.90 -20.72 6.44
C GLN A 26 9.01 -19.92 5.14
N ALA A 27 9.17 -18.60 5.26
CA ALA A 27 9.62 -17.77 4.17
C ALA A 27 11.03 -18.24 3.78
N PRO A 28 11.33 -18.46 2.49
CA PRO A 28 12.69 -18.81 2.09
C PRO A 28 13.65 -17.69 2.51
N GLU A 29 14.71 -18.06 3.22
CA GLU A 29 15.86 -17.19 3.48
C GLU A 29 16.40 -16.69 2.13
N ASN A 30 16.15 -15.42 1.82
CA ASN A 30 16.74 -14.80 0.64
C ASN A 30 17.87 -13.87 1.08
N THR A 31 19.06 -14.46 1.21
CA THR A 31 20.33 -13.74 1.21
C THR A 31 20.65 -13.34 -0.23
N ASP A 32 19.98 -12.30 -0.72
CA ASP A 32 20.45 -11.61 -1.91
C ASP A 32 20.19 -10.12 -1.79
N THR A 33 21.21 -9.39 -1.36
CA THR A 33 21.31 -7.93 -1.44
C THR A 33 21.49 -7.50 -2.91
N ALA A 34 20.72 -8.10 -3.82
CA ALA A 34 20.64 -7.66 -5.20
C ALA A 34 19.91 -6.32 -5.19
N ALA A 35 20.67 -5.24 -5.43
CA ALA A 35 20.11 -3.97 -5.84
C ALA A 35 18.98 -4.24 -6.83
N PHE A 36 17.76 -3.74 -6.55
CA PHE A 36 16.64 -3.84 -7.49
C PHE A 36 17.17 -3.52 -8.89
N PRO A 37 17.01 -4.42 -9.86
CA PRO A 37 17.57 -4.19 -11.17
C PRO A 37 17.01 -2.86 -11.66
N LYS A 38 17.89 -1.85 -11.75
CA LYS A 38 17.62 -0.66 -12.56
C LYS A 38 17.24 -1.23 -13.90
N ARG A 39 15.99 -0.97 -14.34
CA ARG A 39 15.42 -1.43 -15.61
C ARG A 39 16.56 -1.47 -16.63
N ALA A 40 16.96 -2.68 -17.04
CA ALA A 40 17.96 -2.83 -18.08
C ALA A 40 17.53 -1.96 -19.27
N ALA A 41 18.51 -1.30 -19.90
CA ALA A 41 18.30 -0.38 -21.00
C ALA A 41 17.24 -0.93 -21.96
N GLN A 42 16.20 -0.12 -22.14
CA GLN A 42 14.97 -0.43 -22.85
C GLN A 42 15.26 -0.37 -24.36
N GLU A 43 15.95 -1.36 -24.90
CA GLU A 43 16.22 -1.46 -26.34
C GLU A 43 15.15 -2.34 -27.02
N ASP A 44 14.56 -1.80 -28.09
CA ASP A 44 13.57 -2.38 -29.02
C ASP A 44 12.23 -2.90 -28.45
N MET A 45 11.61 -2.13 -27.54
CA MET A 45 10.17 -2.30 -27.28
C MET A 45 9.35 -1.67 -28.42
N PRO A 46 8.42 -2.41 -29.07
CA PRO A 46 7.53 -1.82 -30.07
C PRO A 46 6.72 -0.68 -29.44
N ILE A 47 6.51 0.39 -30.20
CA ILE A 47 5.83 1.63 -29.76
C ILE A 47 4.49 1.27 -29.10
N ARG A 48 4.37 1.45 -27.77
CA ARG A 48 3.19 1.05 -26.97
C ARG A 48 2.19 2.20 -26.84
N ASP A 49 1.74 2.73 -27.98
CA ASP A 49 0.83 3.88 -28.00
C ASP A 49 -0.49 3.59 -27.28
N TRP A 50 -1.02 4.62 -26.63
CA TRP A 50 -2.34 4.62 -26.03
C TRP A 50 -2.91 6.03 -26.07
N SER A 51 -4.23 6.14 -26.08
CA SER A 51 -4.96 7.41 -26.04
C SER A 51 -6.17 7.31 -25.12
N ILE A 52 -6.50 8.44 -24.49
CA ILE A 52 -7.79 8.67 -23.84
C ILE A 52 -8.60 9.53 -24.82
N GLU A 53 -9.65 8.96 -25.39
CA GLU A 53 -10.55 9.66 -26.30
C GLU A 53 -11.51 10.58 -25.54
N SER A 54 -11.92 10.16 -24.34
CA SER A 54 -12.70 11.00 -23.42
C SER A 54 -12.54 10.54 -21.97
N ALA A 55 -12.63 11.49 -21.05
CA ALA A 55 -12.75 11.24 -19.61
C ALA A 55 -13.99 11.98 -19.09
N GLU A 56 -14.95 11.24 -18.57
CA GLU A 56 -16.21 11.76 -18.03
C GLU A 56 -16.26 11.49 -16.53
N LEU A 57 -16.47 12.52 -15.72
CA LEU A 57 -16.73 12.34 -14.28
C LEU A 57 -18.14 11.77 -14.11
N ILE A 58 -18.26 10.53 -13.64
CA ILE A 58 -19.54 9.85 -13.47
C ILE A 58 -20.01 9.81 -12.01
N TYR A 59 -19.10 10.00 -11.06
CA TYR A 59 -19.42 10.14 -9.64
C TYR A 59 -18.40 11.02 -8.92
N GLU A 60 -18.88 11.86 -8.01
CA GLU A 60 -18.07 12.74 -7.17
C GLU A 60 -18.56 12.70 -5.71
N GLY A 61 -17.69 12.21 -4.84
CA GLY A 61 -17.87 12.20 -3.39
C GLY A 61 -16.50 12.30 -2.71
N PHE A 62 -16.30 11.55 -1.61
CA PHE A 62 -14.97 11.48 -0.97
C PHE A 62 -13.89 10.97 -1.93
N TYR A 63 -14.25 9.98 -2.76
CA TYR A 63 -13.51 9.61 -3.95
C TYR A 63 -14.30 10.01 -5.20
N SER A 64 -13.61 10.07 -6.34
CA SER A 64 -14.25 10.32 -7.64
C SER A 64 -14.06 9.15 -8.58
N ILE A 65 -15.05 8.90 -9.43
CA ILE A 65 -15.01 7.86 -10.45
C ILE A 65 -15.18 8.51 -11.81
N GLU A 66 -14.30 8.17 -12.74
CA GLU A 66 -14.39 8.61 -14.13
C GLU A 66 -14.65 7.43 -15.06
N ARG A 67 -15.44 7.66 -16.10
CA ARG A 67 -15.52 6.78 -17.27
C ARG A 67 -14.52 7.25 -18.32
N LEU A 68 -13.59 6.36 -18.67
CA LEU A 68 -12.59 6.60 -19.71
C LEU A 68 -12.96 5.82 -20.97
N LYS A 69 -12.92 6.48 -22.12
CA LYS A 69 -12.87 5.83 -23.45
C LYS A 69 -11.43 5.78 -23.91
N LEU A 70 -10.92 4.58 -24.15
CA LEU A 70 -9.49 4.32 -24.33
C LEU A 70 -9.22 3.61 -25.64
N ARG A 71 -8.00 3.78 -26.15
CA ARG A 71 -7.38 2.91 -27.16
C ARG A 71 -5.97 2.58 -26.73
N HIS A 72 -5.49 1.41 -27.13
CA HIS A 72 -4.06 1.07 -27.01
C HIS A 72 -3.60 0.24 -28.20
N ARG A 73 -2.29 0.26 -28.46
CA ARG A 73 -1.69 -0.64 -29.44
C ARG A 73 -1.72 -2.07 -28.90
N LYS A 74 -2.23 -3.00 -29.71
CA LYS A 74 -2.22 -4.44 -29.43
C LYS A 74 -0.83 -5.02 -29.70
N PHE A 75 -0.58 -6.24 -29.21
CA PHE A 75 0.68 -6.94 -29.46
C PHE A 75 0.95 -7.23 -30.94
N ASP A 76 -0.10 -7.32 -31.78
CA ASP A 76 0.02 -7.46 -33.23
C ASP A 76 0.37 -6.14 -33.97
N GLY A 77 0.61 -5.06 -33.22
CA GLY A 77 0.95 -3.74 -33.75
C GLY A 77 -0.23 -2.90 -34.21
N SER A 78 -1.43 -3.46 -34.35
CA SER A 78 -2.64 -2.71 -34.72
C SER A 78 -3.29 -2.04 -33.50
N MET A 79 -4.07 -0.98 -33.72
CA MET A 79 -4.79 -0.31 -32.63
C MET A 79 -6.01 -1.10 -32.19
N SER A 80 -6.29 -1.11 -30.89
CA SER A 80 -7.55 -1.64 -30.35
C SER A 80 -8.74 -0.84 -30.90
N ARG A 81 -9.93 -1.44 -30.84
CA ARG A 81 -11.18 -0.66 -30.84
C ARG A 81 -11.22 0.24 -29.61
N VAL A 82 -12.06 1.28 -29.64
CA VAL A 82 -12.37 2.05 -28.44
C VAL A 82 -13.06 1.13 -27.43
N PHE A 83 -12.64 1.19 -26.18
CA PHE A 83 -13.25 0.46 -25.07
C PHE A 83 -13.33 1.33 -23.82
N GLU A 84 -14.20 0.95 -22.90
CA GLU A 84 -14.48 1.72 -21.69
C GLU A 84 -13.89 1.09 -20.43
N ARG A 85 -13.42 1.93 -19.51
CA ARG A 85 -13.05 1.56 -18.14
C ARG A 85 -13.53 2.63 -17.17
N GLU A 86 -13.94 2.20 -16.00
CA GLU A 86 -14.17 3.11 -14.87
C GLU A 86 -12.88 3.17 -14.06
N ARG A 87 -12.45 4.40 -13.74
CA ARG A 87 -11.24 4.69 -12.98
C ARG A 87 -11.63 5.37 -11.67
N LEU A 88 -11.32 4.73 -10.56
CA LEU A 88 -11.39 5.27 -9.22
C LEU A 88 -10.19 6.19 -8.98
N ARG A 89 -10.45 7.48 -8.86
CA ARG A 89 -9.45 8.45 -8.43
C ARG A 89 -9.41 8.49 -6.90
N ARG A 90 -8.31 8.00 -6.35
CA ARG A 90 -7.91 8.18 -4.95
C ARG A 90 -6.47 8.68 -4.89
N GLY A 91 -6.15 9.40 -3.82
CA GLY A 91 -4.78 9.87 -3.56
C GLY A 91 -3.80 8.71 -3.34
N ASN A 92 -2.51 9.05 -3.30
CA ASN A 92 -1.47 8.10 -2.90
C ASN A 92 -1.48 7.90 -1.39
N VAL A 93 -0.97 6.75 -0.94
CA VAL A 93 -0.87 6.39 0.48
C VAL A 93 0.59 6.13 0.81
N SER A 94 1.03 6.61 1.98
CA SER A 94 2.28 6.18 2.60
C SER A 94 1.97 5.15 3.66
N ALA A 95 2.70 4.03 3.65
CA ALA A 95 2.55 2.95 4.63
C ALA A 95 3.92 2.61 5.22
N VAL A 96 3.96 2.29 6.51
CA VAL A 96 5.20 2.04 7.25
C VAL A 96 5.13 0.76 8.09
N ILE A 97 6.13 -0.10 7.90
CA ILE A 97 6.37 -1.24 8.79
C ILE A 97 7.19 -0.74 9.97
N LEU A 98 6.61 -0.75 11.16
CA LEU A 98 7.26 -0.31 12.38
C LEU A 98 8.00 -1.49 13.01
N HIS A 99 9.31 -1.57 12.80
CA HIS A 99 10.16 -2.64 13.30
C HIS A 99 11.01 -2.17 14.49
N ASP A 100 10.98 -2.92 15.59
CA ASP A 100 11.89 -2.78 16.73
C ASP A 100 13.03 -3.82 16.62
N PRO A 101 14.26 -3.40 16.25
CA PRO A 101 15.37 -4.32 16.05
C PRO A 101 15.89 -4.96 17.34
N GLU A 102 15.62 -4.40 18.51
CA GLU A 102 16.06 -5.00 19.78
C GLU A 102 15.18 -6.16 20.20
N ARG A 103 13.89 -6.09 19.85
CA ARG A 103 12.87 -7.10 20.17
C ARG A 103 12.57 -8.04 19.02
N ASP A 104 13.12 -7.76 17.84
CA ASP A 104 12.80 -8.43 16.57
C ASP A 104 11.29 -8.56 16.37
N ALA A 105 10.60 -7.42 16.49
CA ALA A 105 9.14 -7.36 16.50
C ALA A 105 8.61 -6.24 15.62
N VAL A 106 7.41 -6.45 15.07
CA VAL A 106 6.69 -5.45 14.27
C VAL A 106 5.46 -4.97 15.05
N ALA A 107 5.27 -3.66 15.11
CA ALA A 107 4.05 -3.05 15.60
C ALA A 107 3.02 -2.93 14.46
N LEU A 108 1.81 -3.40 14.73
CA LEU A 108 0.64 -3.29 13.86
C LEU A 108 -0.45 -2.52 14.59
N VAL A 109 -1.39 -1.97 13.83
CA VAL A 109 -2.59 -1.31 14.35
C VAL A 109 -3.83 -2.11 13.96
N GLU A 110 -4.84 -2.13 14.83
CA GLU A 110 -6.13 -2.75 14.54
C GLU A 110 -7.14 -1.64 14.17
N GLN A 111 -7.69 -1.69 12.96
CA GLN A 111 -8.58 -0.66 12.44
C GLN A 111 -9.87 -1.23 11.88
N PHE A 112 -10.96 -0.49 12.05
CA PHE A 112 -12.24 -0.82 11.43
C PHE A 112 -12.27 -0.38 9.96
N ARG A 113 -12.39 -1.35 9.05
CA ARG A 113 -12.49 -1.19 7.60
C ARG A 113 -13.84 -1.68 7.11
N HIS A 114 -14.75 -0.74 6.88
CA HIS A 114 -16.11 -1.05 6.40
C HIS A 114 -16.14 -1.86 5.09
N GLY A 115 -15.12 -1.73 4.23
CA GLY A 115 -14.99 -2.52 3.00
C GLY A 115 -14.85 -4.04 3.24
N ALA A 116 -14.49 -4.45 4.46
CA ALA A 116 -14.34 -5.85 4.84
C ALA A 116 -15.53 -6.43 5.62
N ILE A 117 -16.64 -5.69 5.79
CA ILE A 117 -17.83 -6.13 6.57
C ILE A 117 -18.38 -7.50 6.13
N HIS A 118 -18.34 -7.79 4.83
CA HIS A 118 -18.86 -9.05 4.26
C HIS A 118 -17.76 -10.06 3.91
N GLN A 119 -16.54 -9.84 4.40
CA GLN A 119 -15.42 -10.76 4.20
C GLN A 119 -15.30 -11.69 5.41
N ASP A 120 -14.83 -12.92 5.19
CA ASP A 120 -14.68 -13.93 6.26
C ASP A 120 -13.75 -13.46 7.40
N ILE A 121 -12.79 -12.59 7.08
CA ILE A 121 -11.85 -12.00 8.06
C ILE A 121 -12.50 -10.92 8.96
N GLY A 122 -13.70 -10.43 8.60
CA GLY A 122 -14.40 -9.37 9.32
C GLY A 122 -13.84 -7.96 9.08
N PRO A 123 -14.50 -6.92 9.62
CA PRO A 123 -14.13 -5.53 9.36
C PRO A 123 -13.01 -4.99 10.27
N TRP A 124 -12.59 -5.70 11.31
CA TRP A 124 -11.47 -5.29 12.16
C TRP A 124 -10.19 -5.96 11.65
N LEU A 125 -9.33 -5.17 11.02
CA LEU A 125 -8.13 -5.66 10.34
C LEU A 125 -6.88 -5.25 11.12
N LEU A 126 -5.94 -6.18 11.24
CA LEU A 126 -4.56 -5.87 11.64
C LEU A 126 -3.80 -5.38 10.40
N GLU A 127 -3.28 -4.16 10.49
CA GLU A 127 -2.66 -3.45 9.37
C GLU A 127 -1.34 -2.80 9.81
N VAL A 128 -0.50 -2.48 8.82
CA VAL A 128 0.60 -1.53 9.03
C VAL A 128 0.02 -0.13 9.17
N VAL A 129 0.73 0.75 9.88
CA VAL A 129 0.38 2.17 9.93
C VAL A 129 0.44 2.75 8.52
N ALA A 130 -0.61 3.48 8.13
CA ALA A 130 -0.69 4.06 6.79
C ALA A 130 -1.63 5.28 6.72
N GLY A 131 -1.26 6.26 5.91
CA GLY A 131 -2.05 7.49 5.72
C GLY A 131 -2.02 8.01 4.29
N MET A 132 -3.04 8.80 3.95
CA MET A 132 -3.08 9.49 2.66
C MET A 132 -1.97 10.54 2.58
N ILE A 133 -1.34 10.63 1.42
CA ILE A 133 -0.36 11.69 1.14
C ILE A 133 -1.13 12.89 0.60
N GLU A 134 -1.08 14.00 1.34
CA GLU A 134 -1.69 15.25 0.91
C GLU A 134 -0.77 16.03 -0.05
N SER A 135 -1.34 17.06 -0.68
CA SER A 135 -0.61 17.87 -1.66
C SER A 135 0.58 18.57 -1.01
N GLY A 136 1.79 18.23 -1.48
CA GLY A 136 3.04 18.83 -1.00
C GLY A 136 3.71 18.04 0.13
N GLU A 137 3.10 16.96 0.61
CA GLU A 137 3.73 16.10 1.62
C GLU A 137 4.70 15.10 0.99
N ALA A 138 5.84 14.88 1.65
CA ALA A 138 6.74 13.79 1.34
C ALA A 138 6.26 12.50 2.02
N ALA A 139 6.37 11.35 1.34
CA ALA A 139 5.86 10.07 1.85
C ALA A 139 6.48 9.66 3.19
N ASP A 140 7.75 9.98 3.43
CA ASP A 140 8.44 9.70 4.68
C ASP A 140 7.94 10.59 5.84
N ALA A 141 7.62 11.86 5.57
CA ALA A 141 7.00 12.75 6.53
C ALA A 141 5.62 12.24 6.95
N VAL A 142 4.79 11.80 6.00
CA VAL A 142 3.48 11.19 6.26
C VAL A 142 3.65 9.93 7.11
N ALA A 143 4.54 9.02 6.74
CA ALA A 143 4.80 7.80 7.51
C ALA A 143 5.18 8.08 8.97
N ARG A 144 6.00 9.13 9.21
CA ARG A 144 6.40 9.54 10.57
C ARG A 144 5.23 10.15 11.35
N ARG A 145 4.42 10.99 10.70
CA ARG A 145 3.24 11.61 11.29
C ARG A 145 2.23 10.53 11.72
N GLU A 146 1.87 9.64 10.80
CA GLU A 146 0.92 8.55 11.05
C GLU A 146 1.43 7.57 12.11
N ALA A 147 2.74 7.25 12.13
CA ALA A 147 3.32 6.39 13.16
C ALA A 147 3.14 6.95 14.57
N LEU A 148 3.25 8.28 14.70
CA LEU A 148 3.00 8.95 15.97
C LEU A 148 1.50 9.00 16.31
N GLU A 149 0.65 9.33 15.33
CA GLU A 149 -0.79 9.52 15.52
C GLU A 149 -1.53 8.19 15.79
N GLU A 150 -1.23 7.13 15.04
CA GLU A 150 -1.94 5.86 15.11
C GLU A 150 -1.32 4.87 16.12
N ALA A 151 0.01 4.87 16.25
CA ALA A 151 0.72 3.88 17.06
C ALA A 151 1.49 4.50 18.25
N GLY A 152 1.57 5.83 18.36
CA GLY A 152 2.36 6.49 19.41
C GLY A 152 3.87 6.27 19.27
N VAL A 153 4.35 5.92 18.07
CA VAL A 153 5.75 5.56 17.82
C VAL A 153 6.49 6.70 17.12
N THR A 154 7.53 7.22 17.78
CA THR A 154 8.48 8.13 17.14
C THR A 154 9.49 7.33 16.33
N VAL A 155 9.33 7.35 15.00
CA VAL A 155 10.26 6.68 14.07
C VAL A 155 11.63 7.38 14.11
N ARG A 156 12.69 6.60 14.29
CA ARG A 156 14.09 7.08 14.22
C ARG A 156 14.56 7.10 12.76
N ASP A 157 14.90 5.93 12.24
CA ASP A 157 15.34 5.72 10.87
C ASP A 157 14.19 5.27 9.97
N ILE A 158 14.21 5.69 8.70
CA ILE A 158 13.21 5.29 7.71
C ILE A 158 13.88 4.91 6.41
N HIS A 159 13.44 3.80 5.84
CA HIS A 159 13.96 3.28 4.57
C HIS A 159 12.81 2.97 3.63
N ARG A 160 12.92 3.45 2.40
CA ARG A 160 11.92 3.14 1.37
C ARG A 160 12.07 1.67 0.94
N VAL A 161 11.05 0.86 1.21
CA VAL A 161 11.00 -0.55 0.79
C VAL A 161 10.60 -0.65 -0.68
N GLN A 162 9.41 -0.14 -1.03
CA GLN A 162 8.86 -0.25 -2.38
C GLN A 162 7.86 0.87 -2.67
N HIS A 163 7.58 1.07 -3.95
CA HIS A 163 6.44 1.83 -4.45
C HIS A 163 5.67 0.94 -5.44
N TYR A 164 4.37 0.77 -5.24
CA TYR A 164 3.55 -0.16 -6.03
C TYR A 164 2.12 0.35 -6.23
N LEU A 165 1.44 -0.19 -7.25
CA LEU A 165 0.03 0.06 -7.51
C LEU A 165 -0.80 -1.06 -6.87
N ALA A 166 -1.67 -0.73 -5.91
CA ALA A 166 -2.46 -1.72 -5.19
C ALA A 166 -3.52 -2.43 -6.07
N SER A 167 -4.13 -1.70 -7.00
CA SER A 167 -5.04 -2.26 -8.01
C SER A 167 -4.99 -1.41 -9.28
N PRO A 168 -4.07 -1.70 -10.22
CA PRO A 168 -3.88 -0.87 -11.42
C PRO A 168 -5.04 -0.94 -12.43
N ALA A 169 -6.00 -1.84 -12.22
CA ALA A 169 -7.17 -2.02 -13.08
C ALA A 169 -8.43 -1.30 -12.56
N SER A 170 -8.33 -0.61 -11.41
CA SER A 170 -9.43 0.07 -10.73
C SER A 170 -9.39 1.58 -10.92
#